data_AF-A0A8T3YKW2-F1
#
_entry.id   AF-A0A8T3YKW2-F1
#
_cell.length_a   1.000
_cell.length_b   1.000
_cell.length_c   1.000
_cell.angle_alpha   90.00
_cell.angle_beta   90.00
_cell.angle_gamma   90.00
#
_symmetry.space_group_name_H-M   'P 1'
#
loop_
_entity.id
_entity.type
_entity.pdbx_description
1 polymer ?
#
loop_
_entity_poly.entity_id
_entity_poly.type
_entity_poly.pdbx_seq_one_letter_code
_entity_poly.pdbx_strand_id
1 'polypeptide(L)'
;MMPSGKKSLNPIPPTLRGKKRYVKFRLVCGAKLAEKDAWPAVSGVFSGLFGSSGMGLQRLWLLKWFQDSNEGIIRCALREEENVKAGILFLRRVGQQDVIPMIVKVSGSVRKLKGSY
;
A
#
# COMPACT_ATOMS: atom_id res chain seq x y z
N MET A 1 3.11 -30.43 28.23
CA MET A 1 2.03 -29.42 28.21
C MET A 1 2.66 -28.09 27.82
N MET A 2 2.50 -27.64 26.57
CA MET A 2 3.08 -26.36 26.10
C MET A 2 2.20 -25.21 26.60
N PRO A 3 2.76 -24.08 27.09
CA PRO A 3 1.94 -22.93 27.46
C PRO A 3 1.27 -22.36 26.20
N SER A 4 -0.04 -22.54 26.15
CA SER A 4 -0.93 -21.95 25.16
C SER A 4 -1.06 -20.45 25.42
N GLY A 5 -0.84 -19.65 24.38
CA GLY A 5 -1.16 -18.21 24.37
C GLY A 5 0.04 -17.29 24.21
N LYS A 6 0.41 -16.96 22.97
CA LYS A 6 1.28 -15.79 22.72
C LYS A 6 0.56 -14.55 23.23
N LYS A 7 1.03 -13.94 24.32
CA LYS A 7 0.58 -12.60 24.76
C LYS A 7 0.81 -11.61 23.62
N SER A 8 -0.26 -11.06 23.07
CA SER A 8 -0.18 -9.95 22.12
C SER A 8 0.01 -8.63 22.87
N LEU A 9 0.66 -7.68 22.22
CA LEU A 9 0.78 -6.32 22.77
C LEU A 9 -0.58 -5.63 22.76
N ASN A 10 -0.89 -4.89 23.83
CA ASN A 10 -2.10 -4.08 23.90
C ASN A 10 -2.10 -2.98 22.82
N PRO A 11 -3.27 -2.64 22.23
CA PRO A 11 -3.36 -1.54 21.27
C PRO A 11 -2.94 -0.21 21.88
N ILE A 12 -2.12 0.54 21.15
CA ILE A 12 -1.70 1.89 21.55
C ILE A 12 -2.94 2.81 21.64
N PRO A 13 -3.06 3.65 22.69
CA PRO A 13 -4.17 4.59 22.84
C PRO A 13 -4.41 5.44 21.58
N PRO A 14 -5.68 5.82 21.27
CA PRO A 14 -6.01 6.55 20.05
C PRO A 14 -5.27 7.88 19.86
N THR A 15 -4.87 8.53 20.95
CA THR A 15 -4.12 9.79 20.98
C THR A 15 -2.63 9.60 20.65
N LEU A 16 -2.06 8.42 20.95
CA LEU A 16 -0.65 8.11 20.75
C LEU A 16 -0.39 7.26 19.49
N ARG A 17 -1.37 6.48 19.05
CA ARG A 17 -1.22 5.62 17.87
C ARG A 17 -1.01 6.47 16.62
N GLY A 18 -0.08 6.05 15.77
CA GLY A 18 0.17 6.72 14.48
C GLY A 18 -1.10 6.80 13.62
N LYS A 19 -1.45 8.02 13.19
CA LYS A 19 -2.55 8.24 12.24
C LYS A 19 -2.19 7.66 10.87
N LYS A 20 -3.17 7.02 10.22
CA LYS A 20 -2.97 6.27 8.98
C LYS A 20 -4.02 6.60 7.93
N ARG A 21 -3.65 6.37 6.68
CA ARG A 21 -4.51 6.42 5.50
C ARG A 21 -4.36 5.13 4.71
N TYR A 22 -5.35 4.88 3.87
CA TYR A 22 -5.41 3.72 3.00
C TYR A 22 -5.67 4.21 1.58
N VAL A 23 -4.73 3.93 0.68
CA VAL A 23 -4.76 4.30 -0.72
C VAL A 23 -5.09 3.05 -1.53
N LYS A 24 -6.26 3.04 -2.18
CA LYS A 24 -6.62 2.06 -3.21
C LYS A 24 -6.12 2.59 -4.54
N PHE A 25 -5.37 1.77 -5.27
CA PHE A 25 -4.82 2.10 -6.58
C PHE A 25 -5.01 0.93 -7.55
N ARG A 26 -4.88 1.22 -8.84
CA ARG A 26 -4.98 0.26 -9.94
C ARG A 26 -3.78 0.42 -10.87
N LEU A 27 -3.25 -0.69 -11.37
CA LEU A 27 -2.23 -0.72 -12.42
C LEU A 27 -2.89 -1.15 -13.73
N VAL A 28 -3.10 -0.19 -14.63
CA VAL A 28 -3.75 -0.44 -15.92
C VAL A 28 -2.71 -1.00 -16.90
N CYS A 29 -2.93 -2.23 -17.35
CA CYS A 29 -2.14 -2.92 -18.37
C CYS A 29 -2.96 -4.10 -18.96
N GLY A 30 -2.44 -4.73 -20.01
CA GLY A 30 -3.12 -5.85 -20.70
C GLY A 30 -3.02 -7.21 -20.01
N ALA A 31 -2.22 -7.34 -18.94
CA ALA A 31 -1.95 -8.61 -18.27
C ALA A 31 -2.38 -8.58 -16.79
N LYS A 32 -2.70 -9.75 -16.21
CA LYS A 32 -2.89 -9.89 -14.77
C LYS A 32 -1.52 -9.94 -14.09
N LEU A 33 -1.32 -9.11 -13.07
CA LEU A 33 -0.07 -9.02 -12.32
C LEU A 33 -0.20 -9.78 -11.00
N ALA A 34 0.73 -10.67 -10.71
CA ALA A 34 0.76 -11.35 -9.42
C ALA A 34 1.28 -10.40 -8.33
N GLU A 35 0.82 -10.58 -7.09
CA GLU A 35 1.24 -9.75 -5.95
C GLU A 35 2.77 -9.76 -5.77
N LYS A 36 3.39 -10.94 -5.96
CA LYS A 36 4.84 -11.15 -5.86
C LYS A 36 5.66 -10.31 -6.85
N ASP A 37 5.05 -9.86 -7.94
CA ASP A 37 5.71 -9.05 -8.97
C ASP A 37 5.32 -7.57 -8.81
N ALA A 38 4.03 -7.30 -8.56
CA ALA A 38 3.50 -5.96 -8.39
C ALA A 38 4.05 -5.26 -7.14
N TRP A 39 4.12 -5.94 -5.99
CA TRP A 39 4.53 -5.30 -4.75
C TRP A 39 6.01 -4.89 -4.72
N PRO A 40 6.98 -5.74 -5.14
CA PRO A 40 8.37 -5.31 -5.25
C PRO A 40 8.55 -4.13 -6.22
N ALA A 41 7.82 -4.12 -7.34
CA ALA A 41 7.88 -3.01 -8.29
C ALA A 41 7.37 -1.71 -7.66
N VAL A 42 6.21 -1.73 -7.01
CA VAL A 42 5.64 -0.57 -6.31
C VAL A 42 6.56 -0.09 -5.20
N SER A 43 6.99 -0.98 -4.30
CA SER A 43 7.86 -0.63 -3.16
C SER A 43 9.25 -0.15 -3.60
N GLY A 44 9.78 -0.68 -4.71
CA GLY A 44 11.04 -0.23 -5.31
C GLY A 44 11.00 1.22 -5.78
N VAL A 45 9.85 1.70 -6.31
CA VAL A 45 9.69 3.13 -6.66
C VAL A 45 9.84 4.01 -5.43
N PHE A 46 9.28 3.59 -4.28
CA PHE A 46 9.42 4.32 -3.03
C PHE A 46 10.86 4.34 -2.51
N SER A 47 11.56 3.21 -2.62
CA SER A 47 12.99 3.15 -2.28
C SER A 47 13.82 4.11 -3.12
N GLY A 48 13.57 4.20 -4.43
CA GLY A 48 14.29 5.09 -5.33
C GLY A 48 13.98 6.57 -5.12
N LEU A 49 12.71 6.91 -4.89
CA LEU A 49 12.30 8.32 -4.74
C LEU A 49 12.57 8.89 -3.36
N PHE A 50 12.39 8.11 -2.30
CA PHE A 50 12.38 8.62 -0.93
C PHE A 50 13.49 8.03 -0.05
N GLY A 51 14.22 7.02 -0.54
CA GLY A 51 15.26 6.33 0.23
C GLY A 51 14.72 5.61 1.48
N SER A 52 15.63 5.01 2.23
CA SER A 52 15.28 4.21 3.42
C SER A 52 14.60 5.02 4.52
N SER A 53 15.02 6.27 4.72
CA SER A 53 14.41 7.18 5.71
C SER A 53 12.95 7.49 5.34
N GLY A 54 12.70 7.86 4.08
CA GLY A 54 11.36 8.15 3.60
C GLY A 54 10.42 6.95 3.67
N MET A 55 10.91 5.75 3.34
CA MET A 55 10.12 4.52 3.53
C MET A 55 9.72 4.29 4.99
N GLY A 56 10.61 4.60 5.95
CA GLY A 56 10.30 4.54 7.38
C GLY A 56 9.22 5.52 7.81
N LEU A 57 9.26 6.76 7.29
CA LEU A 57 8.26 7.80 7.57
C LEU A 57 6.90 7.48 6.96
N GLN A 58 6.89 6.96 5.72
CA GLN A 58 5.68 6.61 4.98
C GLN A 58 4.92 5.44 5.60
N ARG A 59 5.60 4.55 6.33
CA ARG A 59 5.01 3.39 7.03
C ARG A 59 4.15 2.54 6.09
N LEU A 60 4.68 2.27 4.90
CA LEU A 60 3.99 1.54 3.85
C LEU A 60 3.68 0.11 4.28
N TRP A 61 2.46 -0.33 4.03
CA TRP A 61 2.06 -1.72 4.22
C TRP A 61 1.01 -2.09 3.17
N LEU A 62 1.34 -3.02 2.27
CA LEU A 62 0.37 -3.60 1.34
C LEU A 62 -0.61 -4.50 2.11
N LEU A 63 -1.87 -4.10 2.18
CA LEU A 63 -2.90 -4.86 2.91
C LEU A 63 -3.51 -5.96 2.06
N LYS A 64 -3.67 -5.69 0.76
CA LYS A 64 -4.30 -6.60 -0.17
C LYS A 64 -3.95 -6.23 -1.59
N TRP A 65 -3.72 -7.25 -2.41
CA TRP A 65 -3.68 -7.18 -3.86
C TRP A 65 -4.88 -7.95 -4.45
N PHE A 66 -5.43 -7.44 -5.54
CA PHE A 66 -6.53 -8.04 -6.30
C PHE A 66 -6.03 -8.29 -7.72
N GLN A 67 -5.56 -9.51 -7.97
CA GLN A 67 -4.92 -9.88 -9.23
C GLN A 67 -5.86 -9.78 -10.44
N ASP A 68 -7.17 -10.02 -10.26
CA ASP A 68 -8.13 -9.95 -11.37
C ASP A 68 -8.35 -8.53 -11.90
N SER A 69 -8.19 -7.51 -11.05
CA SER A 69 -8.38 -6.09 -11.40
C SER A 69 -7.08 -5.29 -11.44
N ASN A 70 -5.94 -5.91 -11.09
CA ASN A 70 -4.65 -5.28 -10.83
C ASN A 70 -4.76 -4.11 -9.83
N GLU A 71 -5.52 -4.31 -8.77
CA GLU A 71 -5.72 -3.29 -7.73
C GLU A 71 -4.98 -3.64 -6.44
N GLY A 72 -4.49 -2.61 -5.75
CA GLY A 72 -3.86 -2.75 -4.44
C GLY A 72 -4.44 -1.80 -3.42
N ILE A 73 -4.36 -2.17 -2.14
CA ILE A 73 -4.62 -1.26 -1.02
C ILE A 73 -3.35 -1.16 -0.19
N ILE A 74 -2.75 0.04 -0.17
CA ILE A 74 -1.59 0.34 0.67
C ILE A 74 -2.03 1.21 1.85
N ARG A 75 -1.62 0.81 3.06
CA ARG A 75 -1.65 1.68 4.23
C ARG A 75 -0.42 2.57 4.21
N CYS A 76 -0.59 3.82 4.61
CA CYS A 76 0.50 4.77 4.85
C CYS A 76 0.24 5.63 6.08
N ALA A 77 1.25 6.41 6.50
CA ALA A 77 1.10 7.49 7.47
C ALA A 77 0.22 8.61 6.90
N LEU A 78 -0.67 9.18 7.73
CA LEU A 78 -1.58 10.25 7.30
C LEU A 78 -0.86 11.44 6.66
N ARG A 79 0.29 11.84 7.21
CA ARG A 79 1.06 12.99 6.72
C ARG A 79 1.76 12.74 5.39
N GLU A 80 1.89 11.48 5.00
CA GLU A 80 2.60 11.05 3.80
C GLU A 80 1.64 10.68 2.66
N GLU A 81 0.33 10.93 2.81
CA GLU A 81 -0.70 10.53 1.85
C GLU A 81 -0.39 11.01 0.42
N GLU A 82 0.00 12.27 0.25
CA GLU A 82 0.34 12.85 -1.06
C GLU A 82 1.62 12.24 -1.65
N ASN A 83 2.66 12.07 -0.85
CA ASN A 83 3.91 11.43 -1.27
C ASN A 83 3.67 9.98 -1.71
N VAL A 84 2.75 9.28 -1.03
CA VAL A 84 2.36 7.91 -1.41
C VAL A 84 1.59 7.86 -2.72
N LYS A 85 0.67 8.80 -2.95
CA LYS A 85 0.00 8.92 -4.25
C LYS A 85 1.00 9.23 -5.37
N ALA A 86 1.90 10.19 -5.16
CA ALA A 86 2.93 10.53 -6.13
C ALA A 86 3.83 9.33 -6.45
N GLY A 87 4.33 8.63 -5.43
CA GLY A 87 5.18 7.45 -5.61
C GLY A 87 4.50 6.33 -6.42
N ILE A 88 3.20 6.08 -6.19
CA ILE A 88 2.45 5.13 -7.03
C ILE A 88 2.40 5.58 -8.49
N LEU A 89 2.16 6.87 -8.75
CA LEU A 89 2.04 7.42 -10.10
C LEU A 89 3.35 7.41 -10.91
N PHE A 90 4.50 7.32 -10.24
CA PHE A 90 5.81 7.21 -10.90
C PHE A 90 6.15 5.80 -11.38
N LEU A 91 5.37 4.77 -11.01
CA LEU A 91 5.59 3.42 -11.49
C LEU A 91 5.32 3.33 -12.99
N ARG A 92 6.29 2.83 -13.76
CA ARG A 92 6.15 2.69 -15.23
C ARG A 92 6.02 1.25 -15.70
N ARG A 93 6.59 0.30 -14.95
CA ARG A 93 6.71 -1.10 -15.40
C ARG A 93 6.67 -2.08 -14.23
N VAL A 94 6.06 -3.24 -14.47
CA VAL A 94 6.07 -4.41 -13.58
C VAL A 94 6.51 -5.62 -14.40
N GLY A 95 7.71 -6.14 -14.12
CA GLY A 95 8.31 -7.19 -14.96
C GLY A 95 8.51 -6.70 -16.40
N GLN A 96 7.86 -7.37 -17.36
CA GLN A 96 7.87 -7.02 -18.79
C GLN A 96 6.65 -6.17 -19.21
N GLN A 97 5.77 -5.80 -18.28
CA GLN A 97 4.51 -5.12 -18.58
C GLN A 97 4.63 -3.63 -18.27
N ASP A 98 4.39 -2.79 -19.28
CA ASP A 98 4.17 -1.36 -19.08
C ASP A 98 2.82 -1.15 -18.38
N VAL A 99 2.84 -0.29 -17.35
CA VAL A 99 1.67 -0.03 -16.52
C VAL A 99 1.40 1.46 -16.43
N ILE A 100 0.12 1.82 -16.38
CA ILE A 100 -0.34 3.16 -16.05
C ILE A 100 -0.98 3.10 -14.65
N PRO A 101 -0.32 3.63 -13.61
CA PRO A 101 -0.89 3.66 -12.28
C PRO A 101 -2.00 4.68 -12.16
N MET A 102 -3.05 4.35 -11.43
CA MET A 102 -4.18 5.23 -11.14
C MET A 102 -4.56 5.13 -9.68
N ILE A 103 -4.80 6.26 -9.03
CA ILE A 103 -5.36 6.29 -7.68
C ILE A 103 -6.87 6.14 -7.79
N VAL A 104 -7.43 5.10 -7.19
CA VAL A 104 -8.88 4.84 -7.21
C VAL A 104 -9.56 5.60 -6.07
N LYS A 105 -9.03 5.49 -4.85
CA LYS A 105 -9.63 6.13 -3.68
C LYS A 105 -8.68 6.22 -2.50
N VAL A 106 -8.85 7.23 -1.65
CA VAL A 106 -8.19 7.31 -0.35
C VAL A 106 -9.21 7.35 0.78
N SER A 107 -8.90 6.72 1.91
CA SER A 107 -9.79 6.67 3.08
C SER A 107 -9.02 6.52 4.39
N GLY A 108 -9.65 6.96 5.49
CA GLY A 108 -9.20 6.67 6.86
C GLY A 108 -9.55 5.26 7.36
N SER A 109 -10.39 4.51 6.65
CA SER A 109 -10.75 3.13 6.98
C SER A 109 -10.84 2.24 5.74
N VAL A 110 -10.37 0.99 5.86
CA VAL A 110 -10.46 -0.02 4.80
C VAL A 110 -11.91 -0.33 4.45
N ARG A 111 -12.84 -0.28 5.44
CA ARG A 111 -14.28 -0.50 5.20
C ARG A 111 -14.85 0.47 4.17
N LYS A 112 -14.44 1.75 4.20
CA LYS A 112 -14.88 2.77 3.25
C LYS A 112 -14.22 2.67 1.87
N LEU A 113 -13.21 1.81 1.70
CA LEU A 113 -12.64 1.50 0.39
C LEU A 113 -13.41 0.38 -0.33
N LYS A 114 -14.17 -0.44 0.42
CA LYS A 114 -15.08 -1.43 -0.17
C LYS A 114 -16.26 -0.71 -0.82
N GLY A 115 -16.59 -1.06 -2.06
CA GLY A 115 -17.72 -0.49 -2.79
C GLY A 115 -17.41 0.73 -3.67
N SER A 116 -16.14 1.11 -3.80
CA SER A 116 -15.75 2.07 -4.84
C SER A 116 -15.39 1.32 -6.12
N TYR A 117 -16.31 1.42 -7.06
CA TYR A 117 -16.17 1.06 -8.47
C TYR A 117 -15.17 1.98 -9.15
#